data_AF-A0A510V7Y1-F1
#
_entry.id   AF-A0A510V7Y1-F1
#
_cell.length_a   1.000
_cell.length_b   1.000
_cell.length_c   1.000
_cell.angle_alpha   90.00
_cell.angle_beta   90.00
_cell.angle_gamma   90.00
#
_symmetry.space_group_name_H-M   'P 1'
#
loop_
_entity.id
_entity.type
_entity.pdbx_description
1 polymer ?
#
loop_
_entity_poly.entity_id
_entity_poly.type
_entity_poly.pdbx_seq_one_letter_code
_entity_poly.pdbx_strand_id
1 'polypeptide(L)'
;MDDDEARAAAREAEEARREAELLRRDREKAERAEAKEAERLRRDLEKADREAQKEIERRERDRLRAEQDAVKEAERRERDRLKAEQDAVKQAEQRQRDRLRAEQDAVKQAEQRRRDEERAAQQAVRDAARQLREAEKAQRAAALAQQQAAREAEKARRHAIRVAGSDSVPADLPPGIAVLWRTPSPGRPGPRPGLTLEQIADAGIALADAEGIDGVSMARLAESLGFTTMSLYRYVSSKDEVLSLMSDRAAGRPPVVGPEVGGWRERLELVLAVQQPILSAHPWLARASEVLHAVGPGRLAWMEAMLSALDGTPLSEHQKVGAIGLLASHTLDRLRVEEELSGAGRTAAVGTTAAGAPAPDLGALIAMLASEEEHPALRRAAAEGAFSFPDDAGSDEGELDFGTVLILDGIERLIALAS
;
A
#
# COMPACT_ATOMS: atom_id res chain seq x y z
N MET A 1 -104.79 -68.31 131.57
CA MET A 1 -105.13 -67.32 130.53
C MET A 1 -103.83 -67.06 129.75
N ASP A 2 -103.29 -68.11 129.15
CA ASP A 2 -101.88 -68.27 128.73
C ASP A 2 -101.76 -68.69 127.25
N ASP A 3 -102.87 -68.63 126.49
CA ASP A 3 -103.01 -69.30 125.18
C ASP A 3 -103.28 -68.31 124.01
N ASP A 4 -103.53 -67.03 124.31
CA ASP A 4 -103.72 -65.97 123.31
C ASP A 4 -102.41 -65.25 122.92
N GLU A 5 -101.45 -65.15 123.85
CA GLU A 5 -100.14 -64.52 123.60
C GLU A 5 -99.24 -65.40 122.70
N ALA A 6 -99.36 -66.73 122.81
CA ALA A 6 -98.62 -67.67 121.96
C ALA A 6 -99.12 -67.71 120.49
N ARG A 7 -100.41 -67.41 120.25
CA ARG A 7 -100.99 -67.36 118.89
C ARG A 7 -100.70 -66.05 118.16
N ALA A 8 -100.50 -64.94 118.89
CA ALA A 8 -100.07 -63.67 118.31
C ALA A 8 -98.60 -63.73 117.87
N ALA A 9 -97.71 -64.26 118.71
CA ALA A 9 -96.28 -64.43 118.38
C ALA A 9 -96.03 -65.36 117.18
N ALA A 10 -96.88 -66.38 116.99
CA ALA A 10 -96.76 -67.29 115.84
C ALA A 10 -97.15 -66.63 114.50
N ARG A 11 -98.12 -65.70 114.49
CA ARG A 11 -98.50 -64.95 113.27
C ARG A 11 -97.45 -63.93 112.90
N GLU A 12 -96.91 -63.22 113.89
CA GLU A 12 -95.83 -62.25 113.68
C GLU A 12 -94.54 -62.92 113.17
N ALA A 13 -94.23 -64.12 113.67
CA ALA A 13 -93.11 -64.91 113.15
C ALA A 13 -93.34 -65.44 111.72
N GLU A 14 -94.57 -65.74 111.32
CA GLU A 14 -94.89 -66.15 109.94
C GLU A 14 -94.87 -64.96 108.98
N GLU A 15 -95.36 -63.80 109.41
CA GLU A 15 -95.35 -62.56 108.63
C GLU A 15 -93.91 -62.05 108.42
N ALA A 16 -93.08 -62.07 109.47
CA ALA A 16 -91.65 -61.77 109.37
C ALA A 16 -90.90 -62.75 108.45
N ARG A 17 -91.30 -64.04 108.42
CA ARG A 17 -90.72 -65.02 107.48
C ARG A 17 -91.11 -64.72 106.03
N ARG A 18 -92.37 -64.35 105.77
CA ARG A 18 -92.84 -63.97 104.43
C ARG A 18 -92.19 -62.67 103.95
N GLU A 19 -92.05 -61.69 104.83
CA GLU A 19 -91.40 -60.42 104.53
C GLU A 19 -89.89 -60.60 104.26
N ALA A 20 -89.21 -61.43 105.07
CA ALA A 20 -87.82 -61.80 104.81
C ALA A 20 -87.64 -62.56 103.48
N GLU A 21 -88.58 -63.44 103.12
CA GLU A 21 -88.55 -64.16 101.83
C GLU A 21 -88.80 -63.22 100.64
N LEU A 22 -89.69 -62.22 100.78
CA LEU A 22 -89.91 -61.18 99.78
C LEU A 22 -88.69 -60.29 99.59
N LEU A 23 -88.10 -59.78 100.68
CA LEU A 23 -86.88 -58.98 100.63
C LEU A 23 -85.72 -59.77 100.01
N ARG A 24 -85.61 -61.07 100.31
CA ARG A 24 -84.62 -61.94 99.68
C ARG A 24 -84.87 -62.11 98.18
N ARG A 25 -86.13 -62.31 97.76
CA ARG A 25 -86.48 -62.41 96.32
C ARG A 25 -86.24 -61.10 95.58
N ASP A 26 -86.52 -59.97 96.19
CA ASP A 26 -86.31 -58.65 95.58
C ASP A 26 -84.82 -58.32 95.50
N ARG A 27 -84.04 -58.69 96.53
CA ARG A 27 -82.58 -58.62 96.48
C ARG A 27 -81.98 -59.54 95.41
N GLU A 28 -82.42 -60.80 95.32
CA GLU A 28 -81.98 -61.72 94.26
C GLU A 28 -82.39 -61.22 92.86
N LYS A 29 -83.54 -60.55 92.71
CA LYS A 29 -83.95 -59.91 91.45
C LYS A 29 -83.10 -58.70 91.11
N ALA A 30 -82.80 -57.84 92.08
CA ALA A 30 -81.93 -56.67 91.90
C ALA A 30 -80.51 -57.10 91.53
N GLU A 31 -79.92 -58.08 92.26
CA GLU A 31 -78.61 -58.63 91.95
C GLU A 31 -78.57 -59.29 90.55
N ARG A 32 -79.66 -59.97 90.12
CA ARG A 32 -79.79 -60.49 88.75
C ARG A 32 -79.95 -59.38 87.70
N ALA A 33 -80.60 -58.26 88.03
CA ALA A 33 -80.75 -57.12 87.13
C ALA A 33 -79.41 -56.39 86.95
N GLU A 34 -78.70 -56.13 88.05
CA GLU A 34 -77.35 -55.56 88.07
C GLU A 34 -76.35 -56.47 87.35
N ALA A 35 -76.39 -57.78 87.59
CA ALA A 35 -75.53 -58.72 86.86
C ALA A 35 -75.79 -58.69 85.34
N LYS A 36 -77.07 -58.60 84.92
CA LYS A 36 -77.43 -58.47 83.50
C LYS A 36 -77.01 -57.12 82.92
N GLU A 37 -77.08 -56.04 83.69
CA GLU A 37 -76.66 -54.71 83.27
C GLU A 37 -75.13 -54.62 83.15
N ALA A 38 -74.39 -55.15 84.12
CA ALA A 38 -72.95 -55.29 84.07
C ALA A 38 -72.50 -56.18 82.89
N GLU A 39 -73.23 -57.27 82.61
CA GLU A 39 -72.96 -58.11 81.44
C GLU A 39 -73.22 -57.37 80.12
N ARG A 40 -74.27 -56.53 80.03
CA ARG A 40 -74.52 -55.68 78.86
C ARG A 40 -73.43 -54.65 78.66
N LEU A 41 -73.06 -53.90 79.70
CA LEU A 41 -71.99 -52.90 79.65
C LEU A 41 -70.65 -53.53 79.26
N ARG A 42 -70.34 -54.72 79.78
CA ARG A 42 -69.15 -55.47 79.36
C ARG A 42 -69.18 -55.81 77.87
N ARG A 43 -70.31 -56.29 77.35
CA ARG A 43 -70.46 -56.59 75.91
C ARG A 43 -70.35 -55.34 75.05
N ASP A 44 -70.88 -54.20 75.50
CA ASP A 44 -70.81 -52.93 74.78
C ASP A 44 -69.38 -52.37 74.77
N LEU A 45 -68.65 -52.46 75.89
CA LEU A 45 -67.22 -52.14 75.96
C LEU A 45 -66.39 -53.05 75.06
N GLU A 46 -66.59 -54.38 75.12
CA GLU A 46 -65.91 -55.33 74.23
C GLU A 46 -66.22 -55.06 72.75
N LYS A 47 -67.43 -54.58 72.43
CA LYS A 47 -67.81 -54.19 71.07
C LYS A 47 -67.13 -52.88 70.65
N ALA A 48 -67.11 -51.87 71.53
CA ALA A 48 -66.44 -50.59 71.30
C ALA A 48 -64.93 -50.77 71.11
N ASP A 49 -64.28 -51.60 71.92
CA ASP A 49 -62.85 -51.93 71.78
C ASP A 49 -62.58 -52.64 70.44
N ARG A 50 -63.44 -53.58 70.04
CA ARG A 50 -63.31 -54.23 68.71
C ARG A 50 -63.51 -53.25 67.56
N GLU A 51 -64.40 -52.28 67.68
CA GLU A 51 -64.62 -51.23 66.67
C GLU A 51 -63.44 -50.25 66.61
N ALA A 52 -62.92 -49.82 67.76
CA ALA A 52 -61.73 -48.98 67.84
C ALA A 52 -60.50 -49.69 67.26
N GLN A 53 -60.30 -50.97 67.56
CA GLN A 53 -59.21 -51.77 67.01
C GLN A 53 -59.30 -51.88 65.48
N LYS A 54 -60.50 -52.13 64.94
CA LYS A 54 -60.74 -52.16 63.49
C LYS A 54 -60.48 -50.82 62.81
N GLU A 55 -60.80 -49.71 63.47
CA GLU A 55 -60.54 -48.37 62.93
C GLU A 55 -59.04 -48.02 62.96
N ILE A 56 -58.31 -48.42 64.00
CA ILE A 56 -56.84 -48.31 64.05
C ILE A 56 -56.22 -49.13 62.92
N GLU A 57 -56.59 -50.40 62.78
CA GLU A 57 -56.10 -51.28 61.71
C GLU A 57 -56.44 -50.72 60.31
N ARG A 58 -57.63 -50.13 60.14
CA ARG A 58 -58.02 -49.48 58.89
C ARG A 58 -57.12 -48.27 58.59
N ARG A 59 -56.92 -47.38 59.56
CA ARG A 59 -56.07 -46.19 59.40
C ARG A 59 -54.62 -46.56 59.14
N GLU A 60 -54.10 -47.58 59.82
CA GLU A 60 -52.75 -48.08 59.60
C GLU A 60 -52.61 -48.67 58.20
N ARG A 61 -53.59 -49.46 57.73
CA ARG A 61 -53.61 -49.97 56.35
C ARG A 61 -53.70 -48.86 55.31
N ASP A 62 -54.53 -47.84 55.53
CA ASP A 62 -54.68 -46.71 54.61
C ASP A 62 -53.40 -45.84 54.60
N ARG A 63 -52.74 -45.66 55.75
CA ARG A 63 -51.42 -45.02 55.85
C ARG A 63 -50.35 -45.80 55.09
N LEU A 64 -50.25 -47.11 55.30
CA LEU A 64 -49.28 -47.95 54.60
C LEU A 64 -49.51 -47.95 53.07
N ARG A 65 -50.77 -47.93 52.62
CA ARG A 65 -51.11 -47.78 51.19
C ARG A 65 -50.65 -46.42 50.65
N ALA A 66 -50.93 -45.33 51.36
CA ALA A 66 -50.51 -44.00 50.96
C ALA A 66 -48.98 -43.86 50.92
N GLU A 67 -48.25 -44.44 51.89
CA GLU A 67 -46.79 -44.49 51.89
C GLU A 67 -46.27 -45.31 50.69
N GLN A 68 -46.87 -46.46 50.39
CA GLN A 68 -46.50 -47.27 49.21
C GLN A 68 -46.76 -46.54 47.88
N ASP A 69 -47.87 -45.83 47.76
CA ASP A 69 -48.20 -45.06 46.55
C ASP A 69 -47.25 -43.87 46.37
N ALA A 70 -46.89 -43.18 47.47
CA ALA A 70 -45.90 -42.11 47.45
C ALA A 70 -44.51 -42.61 47.04
N VAL A 71 -44.08 -43.79 47.52
CA VAL A 71 -42.82 -44.42 47.11
C VAL A 71 -42.84 -44.75 45.61
N LYS A 72 -43.92 -45.38 45.12
CA LYS A 72 -44.06 -45.70 43.68
C LYS A 72 -44.06 -44.45 42.81
N GLU A 73 -44.69 -43.36 43.27
CA GLU A 73 -44.69 -42.10 42.54
C GLU A 73 -43.30 -41.45 42.52
N ALA A 74 -42.57 -41.49 43.64
CA ALA A 74 -41.19 -41.03 43.72
C ALA A 74 -40.26 -41.83 42.78
N GLU A 75 -40.35 -43.17 42.79
CA GLU A 75 -39.61 -44.04 41.89
C GLU A 75 -39.93 -43.76 40.41
N ARG A 76 -41.21 -43.50 40.10
CA ARG A 76 -41.62 -43.12 38.74
C ARG A 76 -40.99 -41.78 38.33
N ARG A 77 -41.05 -40.77 39.20
CA ARG A 77 -40.45 -39.45 38.94
C ARG A 77 -38.94 -39.54 38.75
N GLU A 78 -38.26 -40.34 39.56
CA GLU A 78 -36.82 -40.57 39.43
C GLU A 78 -36.47 -41.29 38.13
N ARG A 79 -37.23 -42.33 37.75
CA ARG A 79 -37.06 -43.01 36.45
C ARG A 79 -37.29 -42.07 35.27
N ASP A 80 -38.32 -41.23 35.33
CA ASP A 80 -38.63 -40.27 34.26
C ASP A 80 -37.53 -39.19 34.16
N ARG A 81 -36.98 -38.75 35.30
CA ARG A 81 -35.82 -37.84 35.34
C ARG A 81 -34.57 -38.47 34.73
N LEU A 82 -34.20 -39.69 35.15
CA LEU A 82 -33.05 -40.40 34.61
C LEU A 82 -33.18 -40.64 33.10
N LYS A 83 -34.39 -40.95 32.62
CA LYS A 83 -34.66 -41.08 31.19
C LYS A 83 -34.47 -39.76 30.44
N ALA A 84 -34.97 -38.66 30.99
CA ALA A 84 -34.79 -37.33 30.40
C ALA A 84 -33.31 -36.91 30.35
N GLU A 85 -32.54 -37.19 31.41
CA GLU A 85 -31.09 -36.95 31.46
C GLU A 85 -30.36 -37.80 30.40
N GLN A 86 -30.70 -39.09 30.26
CA GLN A 86 -30.12 -39.96 29.22
C GLN A 86 -30.44 -39.48 27.80
N ASP A 87 -31.68 -39.05 27.55
CA ASP A 87 -32.08 -38.53 26.24
C ASP A 87 -31.38 -37.21 25.92
N ALA A 88 -31.18 -36.34 26.92
CA ALA A 88 -30.41 -35.10 26.78
C ALA A 88 -28.94 -35.38 26.44
N VAL A 89 -28.30 -36.35 27.10
CA VAL A 89 -26.93 -36.78 26.80
C VAL A 89 -26.82 -37.30 25.36
N LYS A 90 -27.73 -38.18 24.94
CA LYS A 90 -27.75 -38.70 23.55
C LYS A 90 -27.92 -37.58 22.52
N GLN A 91 -28.79 -36.61 22.79
CA GLN A 91 -28.98 -35.46 21.90
C GLN A 91 -27.72 -34.57 21.85
N ALA A 92 -27.04 -34.37 22.98
CA ALA A 92 -25.79 -33.61 23.02
C ALA A 92 -24.68 -34.32 22.22
N GLU A 93 -24.52 -35.64 22.40
CA GLU A 93 -23.57 -36.44 21.61
C GLU A 93 -23.88 -36.39 20.12
N GLN A 94 -25.15 -36.47 19.73
CA GLN A 94 -25.55 -36.38 18.32
C GLN A 94 -25.22 -35.01 17.73
N ARG A 95 -25.54 -33.92 18.44
CA ARG A 95 -25.17 -32.55 18.02
C ARG A 95 -23.66 -32.39 17.88
N GLN A 96 -22.87 -32.96 18.79
CA GLN A 96 -21.42 -32.92 18.72
C GLN A 96 -20.90 -33.69 17.51
N ARG A 97 -21.45 -34.87 17.20
CA ARG A 97 -21.11 -35.65 15.99
C ARG A 97 -21.45 -34.90 14.71
N ASP A 98 -22.62 -34.28 14.64
CA ASP A 98 -23.06 -33.53 13.47
C ASP A 98 -22.20 -32.27 13.26
N ARG A 99 -21.82 -31.59 14.35
CA ARG A 99 -20.87 -30.45 14.30
C ARG A 99 -19.51 -30.89 13.76
N LEU A 100 -18.93 -31.97 14.28
CA LEU A 100 -17.64 -32.48 13.82
C LEU A 100 -17.68 -32.89 12.34
N ARG A 101 -18.78 -33.49 11.88
CA ARG A 101 -18.97 -33.81 10.45
C ARG A 101 -19.03 -32.55 9.59
N ALA A 102 -19.79 -31.54 10.01
CA ALA A 102 -19.88 -30.26 9.29
C ALA A 102 -18.52 -29.54 9.22
N GLU A 103 -17.75 -29.55 10.32
CA GLU A 103 -16.38 -29.01 10.35
C GLU A 103 -15.45 -29.78 9.39
N GLN A 104 -15.51 -31.12 9.38
CA GLN A 104 -14.73 -31.94 8.43
C GLN A 104 -15.11 -31.69 6.97
N ASP A 105 -16.39 -31.54 6.67
CA ASP A 105 -16.86 -31.25 5.31
C ASP A 105 -16.45 -29.85 4.86
N ALA A 106 -16.48 -28.86 5.77
CA ALA A 106 -15.98 -27.51 5.49
C ALA A 106 -14.47 -27.51 5.20
N VAL A 107 -13.67 -28.26 5.97
CA VAL A 107 -12.23 -28.41 5.71
C VAL A 107 -11.98 -29.04 4.34
N LYS A 108 -12.68 -30.13 4.01
CA LYS A 108 -12.56 -30.77 2.69
C LYS A 108 -12.93 -29.82 1.55
N GLN A 109 -13.99 -29.02 1.72
CA GLN A 109 -14.39 -28.03 0.72
C GLN A 109 -13.34 -26.92 0.56
N ALA A 110 -12.75 -26.45 1.66
CA ALA A 110 -11.68 -25.44 1.61
C ALA A 110 -10.42 -25.98 0.93
N GLU A 111 -10.01 -27.22 1.23
CA GLU A 111 -8.90 -27.89 0.54
C GLU A 111 -9.18 -28.06 -0.96
N GLN A 112 -10.41 -28.42 -1.33
CA GLN A 112 -10.80 -28.57 -2.73
C GLN A 112 -10.74 -27.22 -3.46
N ARG A 113 -11.27 -26.15 -2.87
CA ARG A 113 -11.17 -24.78 -3.43
C ARG A 113 -9.70 -24.37 -3.63
N ARG A 114 -8.86 -24.60 -2.63
CA ARG A 114 -7.42 -24.30 -2.72
C ARG A 114 -6.75 -25.07 -3.87
N ARG A 115 -7.06 -26.35 -4.05
CA ARG A 115 -6.54 -27.16 -5.16
C ARG A 115 -7.03 -26.66 -6.52
N ASP A 116 -8.28 -26.23 -6.61
CA ASP A 116 -8.87 -25.70 -7.85
C ASP A 116 -8.27 -24.32 -8.19
N GLU A 117 -8.06 -23.46 -7.20
CA GLU A 117 -7.34 -22.19 -7.33
C GLU A 117 -5.88 -22.40 -7.77
N GLU A 118 -5.18 -23.37 -7.17
CA GLU A 118 -3.81 -23.71 -7.55
C GLU A 118 -3.73 -24.23 -8.99
N ARG A 119 -4.67 -25.08 -9.42
CA ARG A 119 -4.77 -25.55 -10.82
C ARG A 119 -5.07 -24.40 -11.77
N ALA A 120 -5.97 -23.49 -11.41
CA ALA A 120 -6.29 -22.31 -12.20
C ALA A 120 -5.08 -21.38 -12.33
N ALA A 121 -4.33 -21.16 -11.25
CA ALA A 121 -3.10 -20.38 -11.25
C ALA A 121 -2.02 -21.03 -12.13
N GLN A 122 -1.82 -22.36 -12.02
CA GLN A 122 -0.89 -23.08 -12.89
C GLN A 122 -1.28 -22.99 -14.37
N GLN A 123 -2.58 -23.04 -14.67
CA GLN A 123 -3.06 -22.86 -16.04
C GLN A 123 -2.82 -21.44 -16.55
N ALA A 124 -3.10 -20.41 -15.73
CA ALA A 124 -2.82 -19.02 -16.08
C ALA A 124 -1.33 -18.77 -16.35
N VAL A 125 -0.43 -19.36 -15.55
CA VAL A 125 1.03 -19.29 -15.78
C VAL A 125 1.41 -19.93 -17.12
N ARG A 126 0.83 -21.09 -17.46
CA ARG A 126 1.08 -21.75 -18.75
C ARG A 126 0.60 -20.91 -19.94
N ASP A 127 -0.57 -20.29 -19.80
CA ASP A 127 -1.15 -19.44 -20.83
C ASP A 127 -0.35 -18.14 -21.00
N ALA A 128 0.08 -17.52 -19.90
CA ALA A 128 0.98 -16.36 -19.93
C ALA A 128 2.33 -16.71 -20.59
N ALA A 129 2.92 -17.87 -20.26
CA ALA A 129 4.16 -18.33 -20.89
C ALA A 129 3.99 -18.66 -22.38
N ARG A 130 2.78 -19.02 -22.82
CA ARG A 130 2.46 -19.17 -24.25
C ARG A 130 2.35 -17.81 -24.93
N GLN A 131 1.63 -16.86 -24.32
CA GLN A 131 1.49 -15.49 -24.82
C GLN A 131 2.84 -14.79 -24.95
N LEU A 132 3.73 -14.96 -23.96
CA LEU A 132 5.09 -14.40 -24.02
C LEU A 132 5.89 -14.98 -25.20
N ARG A 133 5.82 -16.29 -25.43
CA ARG A 133 6.47 -16.93 -26.59
C ARG A 133 5.89 -16.49 -27.92
N GLU A 134 4.58 -16.28 -28.00
CA GLU A 134 3.92 -15.74 -29.20
C GLU A 134 4.31 -14.28 -29.44
N ALA A 135 4.41 -13.46 -28.38
CA ALA A 135 4.87 -12.08 -28.44
C ALA A 135 6.34 -11.98 -28.84
N GLU A 136 7.24 -12.79 -28.26
CA GLU A 136 8.64 -12.87 -28.67
C GLU A 136 8.79 -13.30 -30.13
N LYS A 137 7.98 -14.27 -30.59
CA LYS A 137 7.97 -14.70 -31.99
C LYS A 137 7.50 -13.57 -32.90
N ALA A 138 6.47 -12.81 -32.49
CA ALA A 138 5.98 -11.65 -33.22
C ALA A 138 7.02 -10.51 -33.25
N GLN A 139 7.70 -10.23 -32.13
CA GLN A 139 8.80 -9.28 -32.06
C GLN A 139 9.98 -9.69 -32.94
N ARG A 140 10.37 -10.97 -32.94
CA ARG A 140 11.40 -11.49 -33.85
C ARG A 140 10.98 -11.37 -35.32
N ALA A 141 9.72 -11.66 -35.63
CA ALA A 141 9.18 -11.48 -36.98
C ALA A 141 9.17 -10.00 -37.39
N ALA A 142 8.79 -9.09 -36.49
CA ALA A 142 8.82 -7.66 -36.71
C ALA A 142 10.26 -7.13 -36.86
N ALA A 143 11.21 -7.62 -36.08
CA ALA A 143 12.63 -7.28 -36.19
C ALA A 143 13.24 -7.80 -37.50
N LEU A 144 12.86 -9.01 -37.93
CA LEU A 144 13.23 -9.54 -39.26
C LEU A 144 12.60 -8.72 -40.39
N ALA A 145 11.34 -8.30 -40.25
CA ALA A 145 10.68 -7.42 -41.21
C ALA A 145 11.31 -6.02 -41.24
N GLN A 146 11.70 -5.47 -40.10
CA GLN A 146 12.46 -4.22 -40.00
C GLN A 146 13.86 -4.37 -40.60
N GLN A 147 14.56 -5.48 -40.39
CA GLN A 147 15.84 -5.74 -41.06
C GLN A 147 15.68 -5.93 -42.57
N GLN A 148 14.61 -6.58 -43.03
CA GLN A 148 14.30 -6.72 -44.46
C GLN A 148 13.94 -5.36 -45.07
N ALA A 149 13.08 -4.59 -44.41
CA ALA A 149 12.74 -3.23 -44.80
C ALA A 149 13.96 -2.30 -44.75
N ALA A 150 14.87 -2.45 -43.78
CA ALA A 150 16.12 -1.70 -43.71
C ALA A 150 17.10 -2.12 -44.82
N ARG A 151 17.17 -3.41 -45.17
CA ARG A 151 17.97 -3.89 -46.31
C ARG A 151 17.39 -3.44 -47.64
N GLU A 152 16.07 -3.44 -47.79
CA GLU A 152 15.37 -2.94 -48.97
C GLU A 152 15.48 -1.42 -49.06
N ALA A 153 15.34 -0.70 -47.94
CA ALA A 153 15.58 0.74 -47.82
C ALA A 153 17.05 1.09 -48.03
N GLU A 154 18.00 0.21 -47.68
CA GLU A 154 19.42 0.40 -47.97
C GLU A 154 19.75 0.05 -49.42
N LYS A 155 19.08 -0.94 -50.02
CA LYS A 155 19.19 -1.23 -51.46
C LYS A 155 18.55 -0.12 -52.28
N ALA A 156 17.41 0.41 -51.82
CA ALA A 156 16.72 1.57 -52.36
C ALA A 156 17.50 2.86 -52.08
N ARG A 157 18.16 3.03 -50.93
CA ARG A 157 19.12 4.12 -50.66
C ARG A 157 20.35 3.97 -51.52
N ARG A 158 20.93 2.79 -51.74
CA ARG A 158 22.09 2.61 -52.64
C ARG A 158 21.69 2.84 -54.10
N HIS A 159 20.44 2.56 -54.46
CA HIS A 159 19.87 2.88 -55.77
C HIS A 159 19.51 4.36 -55.88
N ALA A 160 18.97 4.98 -54.83
CA ALA A 160 18.63 6.39 -54.73
C ALA A 160 19.87 7.27 -54.60
N ILE A 161 20.87 6.94 -53.78
CA ILE A 161 22.21 7.58 -53.75
C ILE A 161 22.91 7.46 -55.11
N ARG A 162 22.58 6.43 -55.92
CA ARG A 162 23.05 6.31 -57.30
C ARG A 162 22.22 7.14 -58.30
N VAL A 163 20.97 7.47 -58.00
CA VAL A 163 19.99 8.10 -58.93
C VAL A 163 19.58 9.54 -58.51
N ALA A 164 19.77 9.91 -57.26
CA ALA A 164 19.23 11.08 -56.58
C ALA A 164 20.20 11.49 -55.45
N GLY A 165 21.03 12.49 -55.74
CA GLY A 165 21.65 13.28 -54.69
C GLY A 165 20.60 14.07 -53.92
N SER A 166 20.89 14.27 -52.63
CA SER A 166 20.22 15.13 -51.63
C SER A 166 18.79 14.78 -51.21
N ASP A 167 18.62 14.40 -49.95
CA ASP A 167 17.37 14.61 -49.21
C ASP A 167 17.42 16.01 -48.57
N SER A 168 16.40 16.80 -48.86
CA SER A 168 16.17 18.15 -48.37
C SER A 168 15.68 18.15 -46.92
N VAL A 169 16.23 19.05 -46.11
CA VAL A 169 15.65 19.50 -44.82
C VAL A 169 14.16 19.84 -45.04
N PRO A 170 13.23 19.45 -44.14
CA PRO A 170 11.82 19.83 -44.25
C PRO A 170 11.69 21.35 -44.43
N ALA A 171 10.91 21.77 -45.45
CA ALA A 171 10.88 23.16 -45.91
C ALA A 171 10.36 24.19 -44.87
N ASP A 172 9.71 23.71 -43.79
CA ASP A 172 9.01 24.55 -42.82
C ASP A 172 9.75 24.71 -41.47
N LEU A 173 11.02 24.28 -41.38
CA LEU A 173 11.80 24.48 -40.15
C LEU A 173 12.26 25.95 -40.00
N PRO A 174 12.19 26.53 -38.79
CA PRO A 174 12.81 27.82 -38.51
C PRO A 174 14.30 27.81 -38.90
N PRO A 175 14.86 28.90 -39.45
CA PRO A 175 16.23 28.92 -39.97
C PRO A 175 17.30 28.41 -38.99
N GLY A 176 17.19 28.81 -37.71
CA GLY A 176 18.08 28.36 -36.62
C GLY A 176 18.04 26.86 -36.33
N ILE A 177 16.91 26.20 -36.60
CA ILE A 177 16.78 24.74 -36.47
C ILE A 177 17.23 24.08 -37.78
N ALA A 178 16.79 24.61 -38.93
CA ALA A 178 17.09 24.05 -40.24
C ALA A 178 18.60 23.90 -40.49
N VAL A 179 19.43 24.83 -40.01
CA VAL A 179 20.90 24.75 -40.14
C VAL A 179 21.50 23.53 -39.43
N LEU A 180 20.93 23.10 -38.29
CA LEU A 180 21.38 21.93 -37.52
C LEU A 180 21.12 20.60 -38.24
N TRP A 181 20.15 20.60 -39.15
CA TRP A 181 19.72 19.42 -39.90
C TRP A 181 20.29 19.38 -41.32
N ARG A 182 21.12 20.36 -41.71
CA ARG A 182 21.79 20.36 -43.02
C ARG A 182 22.81 19.23 -43.06
N THR A 183 22.52 18.20 -43.85
CA THR A 183 23.51 17.17 -44.16
C THR A 183 24.69 17.82 -44.91
N PRO A 184 25.95 17.54 -44.54
CA PRO A 184 27.10 17.97 -45.32
C PRO A 184 26.92 17.48 -46.76
N SER A 185 26.78 18.42 -47.70
CA SER A 185 26.65 18.06 -49.11
C SER A 185 27.92 17.29 -49.52
N PRO A 186 27.82 16.09 -50.15
CA PRO A 186 28.99 15.44 -50.69
C PRO A 186 29.62 16.40 -51.69
N GLY A 187 30.82 16.88 -51.37
CA GLY A 187 31.48 17.96 -52.08
C GLY A 187 31.44 17.72 -53.59
N ARG A 188 30.98 18.73 -54.34
CA ARG A 188 31.18 18.78 -55.79
C ARG A 188 32.68 18.56 -56.07
N PRO A 189 33.07 17.79 -57.10
CA PRO A 189 34.47 17.68 -57.49
C PRO A 189 35.05 19.08 -57.73
N GLY A 190 35.96 19.51 -56.86
CA GLY A 190 36.50 20.86 -56.80
C GLY A 190 37.44 21.02 -55.59
N PRO A 191 38.16 22.15 -55.47
CA PRO A 191 39.01 22.43 -54.31
C PRO A 191 38.18 22.32 -53.03
N ARG A 192 38.74 21.73 -51.96
CA ARG A 192 38.05 21.56 -50.66
C ARG A 192 37.39 22.88 -50.24
N PRO A 193 36.13 22.88 -49.75
CA PRO A 193 35.53 24.07 -49.17
C PRO A 193 36.47 24.62 -48.09
N GLY A 194 36.81 25.91 -48.15
CA GLY A 194 37.76 26.51 -47.21
C GLY A 194 37.26 26.59 -45.76
N LEU A 195 35.95 26.38 -45.53
CA LEU A 195 35.30 26.47 -44.24
C LEU A 195 34.08 25.53 -44.18
N THR A 196 33.84 24.87 -43.04
CA THR A 196 32.67 24.03 -42.75
C THR A 196 31.85 24.58 -41.57
N LEU A 197 30.60 24.12 -41.42
CA LEU A 197 29.74 24.54 -40.29
C LEU A 197 30.32 24.10 -38.94
N GLU A 198 30.96 22.93 -38.90
CA GLU A 198 31.66 22.41 -37.73
C GLU A 198 32.82 23.33 -37.32
N GLN A 199 33.61 23.81 -38.30
CA GLN A 199 34.70 24.74 -38.03
C GLN A 199 34.20 26.10 -37.52
N ILE A 200 33.07 26.58 -38.04
CA ILE A 200 32.43 27.81 -37.54
C ILE A 200 31.97 27.62 -36.08
N ALA A 201 31.36 26.48 -35.77
CA ALA A 201 30.91 26.16 -34.42
C ALA A 201 32.09 26.00 -33.44
N ASP A 202 33.14 25.27 -33.81
CA ASP A 202 34.36 25.09 -32.99
C ASP A 202 35.01 26.44 -32.64
N ALA A 203 35.15 27.34 -33.61
CA ALA A 203 35.72 28.66 -33.38
C ALA A 203 34.82 29.54 -32.52
N GLY A 204 33.50 29.43 -32.67
CA GLY A 204 32.54 30.11 -31.81
C GLY A 204 32.59 29.63 -30.37
N ILE A 205 32.68 28.32 -30.15
CA ILE A 205 32.83 27.70 -28.82
C ILE A 205 34.11 28.20 -28.16
N ALA A 206 35.26 28.12 -28.85
CA ALA A 206 36.53 28.58 -28.30
C ALA A 206 36.52 30.08 -27.92
N LEU A 207 35.82 30.90 -28.71
CA LEU A 207 35.64 32.33 -28.40
C LEU A 207 34.73 32.53 -27.19
N ALA A 208 33.64 31.78 -27.08
CA ALA A 208 32.70 31.84 -25.96
C ALA A 208 33.33 31.34 -24.64
N ASP A 209 34.16 30.29 -24.71
CA ASP A 209 34.90 29.77 -23.56
C ASP A 209 35.92 30.79 -23.03
N ALA A 210 36.52 31.59 -23.92
CA ALA A 210 37.54 32.58 -23.56
C ALA A 210 36.97 33.96 -23.15
N GLU A 211 35.95 34.44 -23.84
CA GLU A 211 35.44 35.82 -23.72
C GLU A 211 33.97 35.89 -23.27
N GLY A 212 33.32 34.75 -23.04
CA GLY A 212 31.89 34.66 -22.78
C GLY A 212 31.03 34.79 -24.04
N ILE A 213 29.73 34.50 -23.92
CA ILE A 213 28.80 34.49 -25.06
C ILE A 213 28.63 35.85 -25.73
N ASP A 214 28.78 36.93 -24.96
CA ASP A 214 28.68 38.31 -25.45
C ASP A 214 29.88 38.70 -26.33
N GLY A 215 31.03 38.04 -26.15
CA GLY A 215 32.21 38.19 -27.00
C GLY A 215 32.03 37.62 -28.42
N VAL A 216 31.06 36.73 -28.60
CA VAL A 216 30.79 36.09 -29.90
C VAL A 216 30.01 37.05 -30.80
N SER A 217 30.74 37.73 -31.69
CA SER A 217 30.17 38.54 -32.77
C SER A 217 30.54 37.97 -34.13
N MET A 218 29.72 38.22 -35.16
CA MET A 218 30.01 37.77 -36.53
C MET A 218 31.35 38.29 -37.05
N ALA A 219 31.79 39.48 -36.62
CA ALA A 219 33.08 40.05 -36.99
C ALA A 219 34.25 39.34 -36.28
N ARG A 220 34.16 39.15 -34.95
CA ARG A 220 35.17 38.42 -34.16
C ARG A 220 35.32 36.98 -34.62
N LEU A 221 34.21 36.31 -34.92
CA LEU A 221 34.21 34.95 -35.42
C LEU A 221 34.85 34.84 -36.81
N ALA A 222 34.61 35.81 -37.68
CA ALA A 222 35.25 35.83 -39.00
C ALA A 222 36.76 36.06 -38.87
N GLU A 223 37.16 37.00 -38.01
CA GLU A 223 38.55 37.31 -37.71
C GLU A 223 39.30 36.08 -37.14
N SER A 224 38.71 35.37 -36.17
CA SER A 224 39.33 34.18 -35.57
C SER A 224 39.53 33.03 -36.58
N LEU A 225 38.65 32.95 -37.58
CA LEU A 225 38.74 31.97 -38.67
C LEU A 225 39.63 32.43 -39.84
N GLY A 226 40.09 33.68 -39.85
CA GLY A 226 40.85 34.26 -40.97
C GLY A 226 40.01 34.57 -42.21
N PHE A 227 38.69 34.75 -42.05
CA PHE A 227 37.74 35.07 -43.11
C PHE A 227 37.14 36.48 -42.93
N THR A 228 36.47 36.97 -43.98
CA THR A 228 35.64 38.18 -43.86
C THR A 228 34.24 37.83 -43.36
N THR A 229 33.58 38.76 -42.67
CA THR A 229 32.20 38.59 -42.20
C THR A 229 31.24 38.21 -43.33
N MET A 230 31.42 38.83 -44.51
CA MET A 230 30.66 38.49 -45.73
C MET A 230 30.87 37.05 -46.21
N SER A 231 32.01 36.45 -45.90
CA SER A 231 32.30 35.06 -46.25
C SER A 231 31.60 34.06 -45.32
N LEU A 232 31.43 34.40 -44.03
CA LEU A 232 30.66 33.59 -43.08
C LEU A 232 29.19 33.50 -43.46
N TYR A 233 28.60 34.59 -43.97
CA TYR A 233 27.19 34.62 -44.34
C TYR A 233 26.81 33.66 -45.48
N ARG A 234 27.79 33.07 -46.19
CA ARG A 234 27.54 31.99 -47.16
C ARG A 234 27.20 30.65 -46.49
N TYR A 235 27.57 30.47 -45.24
CA TYR A 235 27.40 29.24 -44.48
C TYR A 235 26.26 29.34 -43.48
N VAL A 236 26.17 30.48 -42.80
CA VAL A 236 25.19 30.78 -41.75
C VAL A 236 24.49 32.10 -42.05
N SER A 237 23.17 32.17 -41.91
CA SER A 237 22.39 33.37 -42.27
C SER A 237 22.26 34.39 -41.13
N SER A 238 22.51 33.99 -39.88
CA SER A 238 22.40 34.87 -38.71
C SER A 238 23.36 34.47 -37.58
N LYS A 239 23.50 35.33 -36.57
CA LYS A 239 24.18 35.00 -35.32
C LYS A 239 23.46 33.85 -34.61
N ASP A 240 22.13 33.81 -34.66
CA ASP A 240 21.33 32.76 -34.00
C ASP A 240 21.59 31.37 -34.59
N GLU A 241 21.85 31.26 -35.91
CA GLU A 241 22.28 30.00 -36.53
C GLU A 241 23.64 29.55 -36.00
N VAL A 242 24.57 30.47 -35.81
CA VAL A 242 25.88 30.18 -35.22
C VAL A 242 25.73 29.69 -33.79
N LEU A 243 24.94 30.40 -32.97
CA LEU A 243 24.66 30.01 -31.59
C LEU A 243 24.01 28.61 -31.54
N SER A 244 23.10 28.31 -32.46
CA SER A 244 22.47 26.98 -32.58
C SER A 244 23.51 25.90 -32.84
N LEU A 245 24.39 26.11 -33.81
CA LEU A 245 25.46 25.17 -34.15
C LEU A 245 26.44 24.99 -32.99
N MET A 246 26.81 26.08 -32.31
CA MET A 246 27.67 26.04 -31.12
C MET A 246 27.01 25.22 -30.01
N SER A 247 25.75 25.48 -29.68
CA SER A 247 25.05 24.78 -28.58
C SER A 247 24.89 23.28 -28.84
N ASP A 248 24.47 22.87 -30.05
CA ASP A 248 24.32 21.43 -30.37
C ASP A 248 25.67 20.70 -30.36
N ARG A 249 26.75 21.40 -30.73
CA ARG A 249 28.09 20.85 -30.78
C ARG A 249 28.76 20.79 -29.41
N ALA A 250 28.67 21.86 -28.62
CA ALA A 250 29.23 21.93 -27.27
C ALA A 250 28.56 20.94 -26.33
N ALA A 251 27.26 20.68 -26.49
CA ALA A 251 26.54 19.65 -25.73
C ALA A 251 27.02 18.22 -26.00
N GLY A 252 27.84 17.99 -27.04
CA GLY A 252 28.43 16.70 -27.33
C GLY A 252 27.41 15.60 -27.68
N ARG A 253 27.68 14.38 -27.21
CA ARG A 253 26.80 13.22 -27.40
C ARG A 253 26.64 12.47 -26.09
N PRO A 254 25.44 11.92 -25.80
CA PRO A 254 25.21 11.12 -24.61
C PRO A 254 26.02 9.81 -24.68
N PRO A 255 26.26 9.17 -23.51
CA PRO A 255 26.73 7.80 -23.51
C PRO A 255 25.67 6.86 -24.10
N VAL A 256 26.11 5.72 -24.64
CA VAL A 256 25.18 4.64 -24.98
C VAL A 256 24.80 3.95 -23.67
N VAL A 257 23.53 4.04 -23.30
CA VAL A 257 22.98 3.39 -22.10
C VAL A 257 22.04 2.27 -22.51
N GLY A 258 22.38 1.04 -22.12
CA GLY A 258 21.54 -0.13 -22.33
C GLY A 258 21.22 -0.87 -21.03
N PRO A 259 20.45 -1.96 -21.10
CA PRO A 259 20.07 -2.77 -19.93
C PRO A 259 21.27 -3.32 -19.13
N GLU A 260 22.45 -3.42 -19.74
CA GLU A 260 23.69 -3.88 -19.12
C GLU A 260 24.25 -2.94 -18.03
N VAL A 261 23.85 -1.66 -18.03
CA VAL A 261 24.31 -0.66 -17.06
C VAL A 261 23.62 -0.80 -15.70
N GLY A 262 22.45 -1.46 -15.66
CA GLY A 262 21.68 -1.66 -14.42
C GLY A 262 20.23 -1.21 -14.54
N GLY A 263 19.65 -0.80 -13.42
CA GLY A 263 18.29 -0.27 -13.33
C GLY A 263 18.14 1.10 -13.98
N TRP A 264 16.92 1.65 -13.90
CA TRP A 264 16.63 2.95 -14.50
C TRP A 264 17.43 4.08 -13.86
N ARG A 265 17.69 3.99 -12.54
CA ARG A 265 18.41 4.99 -11.78
C ARG A 265 19.87 5.02 -12.21
N GLU A 266 20.55 3.88 -12.18
CA GLU A 266 21.96 3.77 -12.57
C GLU A 266 22.21 4.25 -14.01
N ARG A 267 21.26 3.97 -14.91
CA ARG A 267 21.32 4.48 -16.29
C ARG A 267 21.19 6.00 -16.36
N LEU A 268 20.26 6.61 -15.63
CA LEU A 268 20.11 8.07 -15.60
C LEU A 268 21.30 8.75 -14.94
N GLU A 269 21.80 8.20 -13.83
CA GLU A 269 22.97 8.72 -13.12
C GLU A 269 24.20 8.70 -14.05
N LEU A 270 24.40 7.65 -14.85
CA LEU A 270 25.46 7.61 -15.86
C LEU A 270 25.30 8.69 -16.94
N VAL A 271 24.08 8.91 -17.44
CA VAL A 271 23.81 9.98 -18.42
C VAL A 271 24.15 11.34 -17.83
N LEU A 272 23.71 11.62 -16.60
CA LEU A 272 23.96 12.88 -15.90
C LEU A 272 25.46 13.08 -15.58
N ALA A 273 26.14 12.03 -15.15
CA ALA A 273 27.57 12.06 -14.87
C ALA A 273 28.42 12.38 -16.11
N VAL A 274 27.99 11.96 -17.30
CA VAL A 274 28.65 12.35 -18.56
C VAL A 274 28.25 13.77 -18.98
N GLN A 275 27.02 14.19 -18.71
CA GLN A 275 26.52 15.50 -19.12
C GLN A 275 27.14 16.65 -18.32
N GLN A 276 27.31 16.46 -17.01
CA GLN A 276 27.77 17.50 -16.09
C GLN A 276 29.14 18.10 -16.47
N PRO A 277 30.22 17.33 -16.71
CA PRO A 277 31.51 17.92 -17.07
C PRO A 277 31.46 18.64 -18.44
N ILE A 278 30.63 18.19 -19.38
CA ILE A 278 30.44 18.85 -20.68
C ILE A 278 29.84 20.25 -20.47
N LEU A 279 28.82 20.34 -19.61
CA LEU A 279 28.13 21.59 -19.34
C LEU A 279 28.98 22.56 -18.51
N SER A 280 29.71 22.05 -17.51
CA SER A 280 30.66 22.85 -16.72
C SER A 280 31.84 23.37 -17.55
N ALA A 281 32.24 22.67 -18.61
CA ALA A 281 33.27 23.15 -19.53
C ALA A 281 32.80 24.35 -20.39
N HIS A 282 31.49 24.52 -20.57
CA HIS A 282 30.89 25.56 -21.40
C HIS A 282 29.79 26.34 -20.66
N PRO A 283 30.11 27.11 -19.60
CA PRO A 283 29.11 27.78 -18.76
C PRO A 283 28.17 28.71 -19.52
N TRP A 284 28.66 29.32 -20.61
CA TRP A 284 27.91 30.20 -21.50
C TRP A 284 26.68 29.55 -22.14
N LEU A 285 26.58 28.22 -22.15
CA LEU A 285 25.39 27.50 -22.60
C LEU A 285 24.15 27.91 -21.80
N ALA A 286 24.28 28.25 -20.52
CA ALA A 286 23.17 28.68 -19.67
C ALA A 286 22.46 29.93 -20.21
N ARG A 287 23.22 30.86 -20.80
CA ARG A 287 22.69 32.11 -21.40
C ARG A 287 22.22 31.94 -22.84
N ALA A 288 22.60 30.83 -23.49
CA ALA A 288 22.07 30.45 -24.80
C ALA A 288 20.75 29.64 -24.68
N SER A 289 19.96 29.83 -23.61
CA SER A 289 18.79 29.00 -23.30
C SER A 289 17.70 29.01 -24.38
N GLU A 290 17.47 30.13 -25.07
CA GLU A 290 16.54 30.20 -26.23
C GLU A 290 16.95 29.22 -27.34
N VAL A 291 18.25 28.96 -27.46
CA VAL A 291 18.86 28.09 -28.44
C VAL A 291 18.95 26.64 -27.95
N LEU A 292 19.09 26.41 -26.64
CA LEU A 292 18.96 25.08 -26.04
C LEU A 292 17.55 24.50 -26.20
N HIS A 293 16.54 25.34 -26.43
CA HIS A 293 15.20 24.90 -26.81
C HIS A 293 15.06 24.54 -28.29
N ALA A 294 16.09 24.78 -29.12
CA ALA A 294 16.12 24.29 -30.49
C ALA A 294 16.22 22.76 -30.51
N VAL A 295 15.47 22.12 -31.41
CA VAL A 295 15.47 20.67 -31.55
C VAL A 295 16.58 20.27 -32.53
N GLY A 296 17.82 20.27 -32.03
CA GLY A 296 19.00 19.82 -32.75
C GLY A 296 19.26 18.31 -32.64
N PRO A 297 20.09 17.72 -33.52
CA PRO A 297 20.44 16.30 -33.47
C PRO A 297 21.07 15.86 -32.15
N GLY A 298 21.95 16.67 -31.56
CA GLY A 298 22.56 16.41 -30.27
C GLY A 298 21.54 16.42 -29.13
N ARG A 299 20.66 17.42 -29.11
CA ARG A 299 19.60 17.47 -28.09
C ARG A 299 18.65 16.28 -28.17
N LEU A 300 18.23 15.90 -29.37
CA LEU A 300 17.39 14.70 -29.54
C LEU A 300 18.11 13.44 -29.08
N ALA A 301 19.42 13.31 -29.33
CA ALA A 301 20.19 12.18 -28.81
C ALA A 301 20.19 12.15 -27.28
N TRP A 302 20.40 13.29 -26.61
CA TRP A 302 20.32 13.37 -25.14
C TRP A 302 18.93 13.05 -24.59
N MET A 303 17.87 13.56 -25.22
CA MET A 303 16.49 13.23 -24.86
C MET A 303 16.20 11.74 -25.00
N GLU A 304 16.63 11.13 -26.11
CA GLU A 304 16.49 9.70 -26.35
C GLU A 304 17.23 8.91 -25.26
N ALA A 305 18.50 9.23 -24.96
CA ALA A 305 19.27 8.53 -23.93
C ALA A 305 18.61 8.60 -22.54
N MET A 306 18.06 9.76 -22.15
CA MET A 306 17.36 9.91 -20.88
C MET A 306 16.01 9.17 -20.86
N LEU A 307 15.26 9.16 -21.97
CA LEU A 307 14.02 8.39 -22.09
C LEU A 307 14.29 6.89 -22.05
N SER A 308 15.29 6.42 -22.81
CA SER A 308 15.71 5.01 -22.81
C SER A 308 16.21 4.57 -21.44
N ALA A 309 16.84 5.45 -20.66
CA ALA A 309 17.23 5.14 -19.29
C ALA A 309 16.00 4.77 -18.42
N LEU A 310 14.84 5.38 -18.67
CA LEU A 310 13.58 5.10 -17.98
C LEU A 310 12.79 3.91 -18.57
N ASP A 311 13.32 3.20 -19.55
CA ASP A 311 12.65 2.04 -20.12
C ASP A 311 12.52 0.88 -19.13
N GLY A 312 11.37 0.19 -19.21
CA GLY A 312 11.00 -0.88 -18.28
C GLY A 312 10.41 -0.39 -16.95
N THR A 313 10.32 0.92 -16.72
CA THR A 313 9.57 1.48 -15.59
C THR A 313 8.06 1.49 -15.88
N PRO A 314 7.19 1.45 -14.84
CA PRO A 314 5.73 1.54 -15.00
C PRO A 314 5.24 2.97 -15.33
N LEU A 315 6.14 3.94 -15.48
CA LEU A 315 5.78 5.33 -15.76
C LEU A 315 5.15 5.46 -17.14
N SER A 316 4.09 6.27 -17.24
CA SER A 316 3.53 6.68 -18.53
C SER A 316 4.53 7.55 -19.30
N GLU A 317 4.41 7.56 -20.64
CA GLU A 317 5.27 8.40 -21.50
C GLU A 317 5.22 9.89 -21.13
N HIS A 318 4.06 10.39 -20.67
CA HIS A 318 3.95 11.75 -20.18
C HIS A 318 4.76 11.99 -18.90
N GLN A 319 4.76 11.03 -17.97
CA GLN A 319 5.57 11.12 -16.75
C GLN A 319 7.07 11.03 -17.05
N LYS A 320 7.48 10.16 -18.00
CA LYS A 320 8.89 10.08 -18.43
C LYS A 320 9.38 11.40 -19.03
N VAL A 321 8.62 11.99 -19.95
CA VAL A 321 8.95 13.30 -20.53
C VAL A 321 8.97 14.40 -19.46
N GLY A 322 8.04 14.37 -18.50
CA GLY A 322 8.03 15.30 -17.36
C GLY A 322 9.27 15.15 -16.47
N ALA A 323 9.69 13.93 -16.18
CA ALA A 323 10.86 13.62 -15.34
C ALA A 323 12.16 14.12 -15.97
N ILE A 324 12.41 13.80 -17.25
CA ILE A 324 13.62 14.28 -17.94
C ILE A 324 13.59 15.80 -18.15
N GLY A 325 12.40 16.38 -18.33
CA GLY A 325 12.22 17.82 -18.43
C GLY A 325 12.58 18.53 -17.13
N LEU A 326 12.18 17.98 -15.98
CA LEU A 326 12.54 18.50 -14.66
C LEU A 326 14.05 18.43 -14.42
N LEU A 327 14.69 17.30 -14.76
CA LEU A 327 16.14 17.15 -14.69
C LEU A 327 16.86 18.17 -15.59
N ALA A 328 16.41 18.33 -16.83
CA ALA A 328 17.00 19.29 -17.77
C ALA A 328 16.87 20.73 -17.26
N SER A 329 15.70 21.14 -16.77
CA SER A 329 15.50 22.48 -16.20
C SER A 329 16.37 22.72 -14.97
N HIS A 330 16.45 21.76 -14.05
CA HIS A 330 17.32 21.85 -12.88
C HIS A 330 18.78 22.04 -13.26
N THR A 331 19.29 21.22 -14.18
CA THR A 331 20.67 21.34 -14.68
C THR A 331 20.94 22.71 -15.31
N LEU A 332 20.02 23.21 -16.14
CA LEU A 332 20.17 24.52 -16.78
C LEU A 332 20.14 25.68 -15.78
N ASP A 333 19.21 25.65 -14.83
CA ASP A 333 19.13 26.66 -13.78
C ASP A 333 20.40 26.64 -12.91
N ARG A 334 20.94 25.44 -12.62
CA ARG A 334 22.18 25.31 -11.86
C ARG A 334 23.37 25.97 -12.59
N LEU A 335 23.53 25.72 -13.89
CA LEU A 335 24.59 26.37 -14.69
C LEU A 335 24.41 27.89 -14.75
N ARG A 336 23.17 28.35 -14.86
CA ARG A 336 22.85 29.77 -14.88
C ARG A 336 23.24 30.45 -13.58
N VAL A 337 22.87 29.86 -12.45
CA VAL A 337 23.23 30.34 -11.12
C VAL A 337 24.75 30.31 -10.94
N GLU A 338 25.43 29.26 -11.41
CA GLU A 338 26.89 29.14 -11.38
C GLU A 338 27.58 30.25 -12.20
N GLU A 339 27.08 30.55 -13.40
CA GLU A 339 27.59 31.65 -14.24
C GLU A 339 27.32 33.02 -13.61
N GLU A 340 26.09 33.28 -13.15
CA GLU A 340 25.71 34.54 -12.50
C GLU A 340 26.53 34.79 -11.21
N LEU A 341 26.86 33.73 -10.48
CA LEU A 341 27.63 33.78 -9.25
C LEU A 341 29.15 33.62 -9.44
N SER A 342 29.61 33.31 -10.65
CA SER A 342 31.04 33.40 -10.99
C SER A 342 31.56 34.83 -10.77
N GLY A 343 32.87 34.99 -10.56
CA GLY A 343 33.47 36.30 -10.27
C GLY A 343 33.10 37.39 -11.29
N ALA A 344 33.04 37.04 -12.58
CA ALA A 344 32.62 37.94 -13.65
C ALA A 344 31.12 38.30 -13.56
N GLY A 345 30.24 37.31 -13.36
CA GLY A 345 28.80 37.51 -13.19
C GLY A 345 28.45 38.36 -11.96
N ARG A 346 29.08 38.08 -10.81
CA ARG A 346 28.90 38.84 -9.57
C ARG A 346 29.33 40.29 -9.70
N THR A 347 30.49 40.54 -10.32
CA THR A 347 30.97 41.92 -10.53
C THR A 347 30.04 42.72 -11.45
N ALA A 348 29.41 42.07 -12.43
CA ALA A 348 28.43 42.72 -13.30
C ALA A 348 27.09 43.01 -12.59
N ALA A 349 26.63 42.11 -11.72
CA ALA A 349 25.34 42.22 -11.06
C ALA A 349 25.33 43.16 -9.85
N VAL A 350 26.36 43.11 -8.99
CA VAL A 350 26.42 43.86 -7.72
C VAL A 350 27.39 45.05 -7.80
N GLY A 351 28.21 45.12 -8.85
CA GLY A 351 29.26 46.12 -9.00
C GLY A 351 30.50 45.82 -8.15
N THR A 352 31.46 46.75 -8.16
CA THR A 352 32.59 46.73 -7.23
C THR A 352 32.23 47.56 -5.99
N THR A 353 32.72 47.17 -4.82
CA THR A 353 32.58 48.05 -3.65
C THR A 353 33.39 49.32 -3.86
N ALA A 354 33.03 50.42 -3.18
CA ALA A 354 33.72 51.71 -3.29
C ALA A 354 35.24 51.65 -3.01
N ALA A 355 35.74 50.57 -2.41
CA ALA A 355 37.14 50.33 -2.10
C ALA A 355 37.87 49.41 -3.11
N GLY A 356 37.21 48.98 -4.20
CA GLY A 356 37.77 48.01 -5.15
C GLY A 356 37.84 46.58 -4.60
N ALA A 357 37.27 46.31 -3.42
CA ALA A 357 37.14 44.97 -2.86
C ALA A 357 35.95 44.23 -3.52
N PRO A 358 36.02 42.89 -3.63
CA PRO A 358 34.91 42.09 -4.14
C PRO A 358 33.65 42.34 -3.30
N ALA A 359 32.49 42.35 -3.95
CA ALA A 359 31.21 42.48 -3.27
C ALA A 359 31.04 41.34 -2.23
N PRO A 360 30.43 41.61 -1.06
CA PRO A 360 30.09 40.57 -0.10
C PRO A 360 29.25 39.48 -0.77
N ASP A 361 29.45 38.22 -0.37
CA ASP A 361 28.67 37.10 -0.90
C ASP A 361 27.21 37.16 -0.43
N LEU A 362 26.35 36.33 -1.04
CA LEU A 362 24.93 36.32 -0.73
C LEU A 362 24.67 36.01 0.74
N GLY A 363 25.42 35.08 1.34
CA GLY A 363 25.35 34.75 2.75
C GLY A 363 25.64 35.94 3.66
N ALA A 364 26.70 36.70 3.37
CA ALA A 364 27.06 37.92 4.10
C ALA A 364 26.01 39.01 3.93
N LEU A 365 25.46 39.21 2.72
CA LEU A 365 24.37 40.16 2.48
C LEU A 365 23.12 39.79 3.28
N ILE A 366 22.72 38.52 3.28
CA ILE A 366 21.59 38.03 4.09
C ILE A 366 21.90 38.22 5.57
N ALA A 367 23.10 37.90 6.03
CA ALA A 367 23.49 38.08 7.43
C ALA A 367 23.46 39.57 7.85
N MET A 368 23.78 40.50 6.95
CA MET A 368 23.73 41.95 7.21
C MET A 368 22.31 42.53 7.17
N LEU A 369 21.44 42.03 6.30
CA LEU A 369 20.12 42.61 6.06
C LEU A 369 18.98 41.90 6.81
N ALA A 370 19.11 40.61 7.09
CA ALA A 370 18.10 39.85 7.80
C ALA A 370 18.10 40.20 9.30
N SER A 371 16.93 40.49 9.84
CA SER A 371 16.70 40.69 11.29
C SER A 371 16.35 39.36 11.96
N GLU A 372 16.76 39.18 13.22
CA GLU A 372 16.42 37.97 13.99
C GLU A 372 14.94 37.90 14.37
N GLU A 373 14.27 39.05 14.50
CA GLU A 373 12.86 39.15 14.84
C GLU A 373 11.94 38.85 13.65
N GLU A 374 12.23 39.38 12.46
CA GLU A 374 11.35 39.22 11.29
C GLU A 374 11.81 38.06 10.38
N HIS A 375 13.09 37.70 10.40
CA HIS A 375 13.69 36.71 9.50
C HIS A 375 14.46 35.60 10.24
N PRO A 376 13.90 34.97 11.29
CA PRO A 376 14.63 34.01 12.11
C PRO A 376 15.13 32.78 11.34
N ALA A 377 14.40 32.33 10.32
CA ALA A 377 14.80 31.19 9.49
C ALA A 377 16.00 31.53 8.58
N LEU A 378 16.00 32.70 7.94
CA LEU A 378 17.10 33.17 7.10
C LEU A 378 18.37 33.38 7.93
N ARG A 379 18.24 33.89 9.15
CA ARG A 379 19.36 34.06 10.08
C ARG A 379 19.99 32.74 10.49
N ARG A 380 19.19 31.71 10.79
CA ARG A 380 19.72 30.36 11.07
C ARG A 380 20.47 29.80 9.86
N ALA A 381 19.85 29.83 8.68
CA ALA A 381 20.46 29.32 7.46
C ALA A 381 21.75 30.07 7.09
N ALA A 382 21.77 31.41 7.20
CA ALA A 382 22.96 32.21 6.96
C ALA A 382 24.07 31.95 7.99
N ALA A 383 23.73 31.77 9.27
CA ALA A 383 24.69 31.44 10.32
C ALA A 383 25.34 30.06 10.13
N GLU A 384 24.61 29.12 9.53
CA GLU A 384 25.11 27.79 9.14
C GLU A 384 25.87 27.81 7.80
N GLY A 385 25.98 28.95 7.13
CA GLY A 385 26.66 29.08 5.84
C GLY A 385 25.89 28.49 4.66
N ALA A 386 24.59 28.24 4.79
CA ALA A 386 23.77 27.59 3.74
C ALA A 386 23.62 28.41 2.44
N PHE A 387 24.02 29.68 2.47
CA PHE A 387 24.05 30.58 1.30
C PHE A 387 25.48 30.89 0.82
N SER A 388 26.50 30.34 1.48
CA SER A 388 27.87 30.41 1.03
C SER A 388 28.05 29.36 -0.05
N PHE A 389 28.26 29.82 -1.28
CA PHE A 389 28.60 28.94 -2.38
C PHE A 389 30.02 28.44 -2.15
N PRO A 390 30.27 27.11 -2.20
CA PRO A 390 31.64 26.63 -2.12
C PRO A 390 32.45 27.28 -3.24
N ASP A 391 33.53 27.99 -2.88
CA ASP A 391 34.49 28.56 -3.84
C ASP A 391 35.22 27.46 -4.65
N ASP A 392 35.03 26.18 -4.28
CA ASP A 392 35.37 25.00 -5.07
C ASP A 392 34.10 24.25 -5.48
N ALA A 393 33.58 24.54 -6.66
CA ALA A 393 32.73 23.64 -7.44
C ALA A 393 33.52 22.42 -7.96
N GLY A 394 34.31 21.80 -7.08
CA GLY A 394 35.28 20.76 -7.39
C GLY A 394 35.81 20.10 -6.12
N SER A 395 35.00 19.27 -5.45
CA SER A 395 35.55 18.28 -4.50
C SER A 395 34.62 17.10 -4.19
N ASP A 396 33.81 16.67 -5.15
CA ASP A 396 33.49 15.23 -5.28
C ASP A 396 33.25 14.91 -6.76
N GLU A 397 34.33 14.56 -7.47
CA GLU A 397 34.25 14.05 -8.84
C GLU A 397 33.37 12.79 -8.86
N GLY A 398 32.09 12.97 -9.21
CA GLY A 398 31.13 11.88 -9.41
C GLY A 398 29.93 11.85 -8.44
N GLU A 399 29.85 12.74 -7.44
CA GLU A 399 28.65 12.83 -6.60
C GLU A 399 27.62 13.78 -7.23
N LEU A 400 26.36 13.32 -7.33
CA LEU A 400 25.27 14.11 -7.87
C LEU A 400 24.91 15.23 -6.90
N ASP A 401 24.58 16.42 -7.43
CA ASP A 401 24.16 17.53 -6.60
C ASP A 401 22.84 17.20 -5.85
N PHE A 402 22.65 17.86 -4.71
CA PHE A 402 21.50 17.65 -3.84
C PHE A 402 20.15 17.74 -4.58
N GLY A 403 19.99 18.68 -5.51
CA GLY A 403 18.75 18.85 -6.27
C GLY A 403 18.52 17.69 -7.24
N THR A 404 19.57 17.24 -7.92
CA THR A 404 19.51 16.05 -8.76
C THR A 404 19.12 14.80 -7.97
N VAL A 405 19.73 14.59 -6.79
CA VAL A 405 19.39 13.45 -5.92
C VAL A 405 17.91 13.50 -5.51
N LEU A 406 17.41 14.65 -5.08
CA LEU A 406 16.00 14.82 -4.72
C LEU A 406 15.05 14.52 -5.89
N ILE A 407 15.40 14.93 -7.10
CA ILE A 407 14.59 14.65 -8.29
C ILE A 407 14.57 13.14 -8.58
N LEU A 408 15.71 12.47 -8.52
CA LEU A 408 15.79 11.02 -8.72
C LEU A 408 15.01 10.25 -7.64
N ASP A 409 15.09 10.64 -6.38
CA ASP A 409 14.30 10.07 -5.29
C ASP A 409 12.79 10.27 -5.50
N GLY A 410 12.40 11.44 -6.02
CA GLY A 410 11.03 11.73 -6.42
C GLY A 410 10.54 10.81 -7.55
N ILE A 411 11.38 10.55 -8.55
CA ILE A 411 11.08 9.61 -9.65
C ILE A 411 10.95 8.19 -9.10
N GLU A 412 11.85 7.77 -8.22
CA GLU A 412 11.79 6.45 -7.57
C GLU A 412 10.49 6.27 -6.79
N ARG A 413 10.08 7.30 -6.03
CA ARG A 413 8.81 7.30 -5.32
C ARG A 413 7.62 7.21 -6.28
N LEU A 414 7.67 7.91 -7.41
CA LEU A 414 6.62 7.86 -8.43
C LEU A 414 6.50 6.46 -9.06
N ILE A 415 7.62 5.81 -9.34
CA ILE A 415 7.68 4.42 -9.83
C ILE A 415 7.08 3.45 -8.81
N ALA A 416 7.44 3.60 -7.53
CA ALA A 416 6.94 2.75 -6.45
C ALA A 416 5.42 2.90 -6.23
N LEU A 417 4.82 4.05 -6.56
CA LEU A 417 3.38 4.26 -6.48
C LEU A 417 2.62 3.73 -7.72
N ALA A 418 3.33 3.53 -8.84
CA ALA A 418 2.77 3.02 -10.08
C ALA A 418 2.95 1.49 -10.26
N SER A 419 3.75 0.88 -9.39
CA SER A 419 3.96 -0.58 -9.28
C SER A 419 2.92 -1.20 -8.34
#